data_AF-A0A932M9L8-F1
#
_entry.id   AF-A0A932M9L8-F1
#
_cell.length_a   1.000
_cell.length_b   1.000
_cell.length_c   1.000
_cell.angle_alpha   90.00
_cell.angle_beta   90.00
_cell.angle_gamma   90.00
#
_symmetry.space_group_name_H-M   'P 1'
#
loop_
_entity.id
_entity.type
_entity.pdbx_description
1 polymer ?
#
loop_
_entity_poly.entity_id
_entity_poly.type
_entity_poly.pdbx_seq_one_letter_code
_entity_poly.pdbx_strand_id
1 'polypeptide(L)'
;MSNGAIVGRSLPLVDGVEKVTGRGVYGVDVRAAGMLFARILRSPYAHARILHIDASAAERIPGVHAVITCNDLPDRRVGLALKDEYVLARDKVRYVGEAVAAVAAVDLESAAEALKAIRVEYEELTPVFDAHEALREDAPRIHEELAHYQQSSYLTRFIQPIPDSNVASHIKLRKGDIAAGFRLADVVLEDTFYCPRIHHCYMEPHAVLAQYTPEKITVWSNGQRPFDIRTYMA
;
A
#
# COMPACT_ATOMS: atom_id res chain seq x y z
N MET A 1 -28.67 45.37 6.37
CA MET A 1 -27.22 45.20 6.55
C MET A 1 -26.91 43.72 6.59
N SER A 2 -26.34 43.15 5.52
CA SER A 2 -25.87 41.77 5.52
C SER A 2 -24.58 41.70 6.33
N ASN A 3 -24.72 41.51 7.65
CA ASN A 3 -23.66 41.26 8.61
C ASN A 3 -22.77 40.11 8.15
N GLY A 4 -21.52 40.37 7.74
CA GLY A 4 -20.37 39.46 7.89
C GLY A 4 -20.48 38.00 7.45
N ALA A 5 -21.52 37.58 6.74
CA ALA A 5 -21.78 36.17 6.45
C ALA A 5 -20.90 35.72 5.27
N ILE A 6 -19.95 34.84 5.57
CA ILE A 6 -18.97 34.30 4.61
C ILE A 6 -19.44 32.99 3.94
N VAL A 7 -20.43 32.29 4.54
CA VAL A 7 -20.96 31.02 4.02
C VAL A 7 -21.66 31.24 2.68
N GLY A 8 -21.36 30.40 1.69
CA GLY A 8 -21.94 30.47 0.34
C GLY A 8 -21.25 31.46 -0.60
N ARG A 9 -20.18 32.15 -0.16
CA ARG A 9 -19.41 33.06 -1.01
C ARG A 9 -18.23 32.36 -1.67
N SER A 10 -17.96 32.70 -2.94
CA SER A 10 -16.73 32.31 -3.63
C SER A 10 -15.57 33.19 -3.13
N LEU A 11 -14.76 32.64 -2.23
CA LEU A 11 -13.59 33.31 -1.65
C LEU A 11 -12.30 32.60 -2.10
N PRO A 12 -11.18 33.31 -2.28
CA PRO A 12 -9.88 32.69 -2.49
C PRO A 12 -9.53 31.72 -1.35
N LEU A 13 -8.83 30.64 -1.69
CA LEU A 13 -8.33 29.69 -0.70
C LEU A 13 -7.33 30.38 0.24
N VAL A 14 -7.40 30.05 1.53
CA VAL A 14 -6.53 30.61 2.57
C VAL A 14 -5.04 30.30 2.32
N ASP A 15 -4.76 29.19 1.64
CA ASP A 15 -3.42 28.73 1.27
C ASP A 15 -3.07 29.05 -0.20
N GLY A 16 -3.90 29.84 -0.89
CA GLY A 16 -3.76 30.11 -2.32
C GLY A 16 -2.47 30.85 -2.68
N VAL A 17 -2.07 31.84 -1.86
CA VAL A 17 -0.86 32.64 -2.09
C VAL A 17 0.39 31.77 -2.09
N GLU A 18 0.50 30.83 -1.15
CA GLU A 18 1.66 29.95 -1.04
C GLU A 18 1.79 29.03 -2.26
N LYS A 19 0.67 28.52 -2.76
CA LYS A 19 0.60 27.66 -3.95
C LYS A 19 1.06 28.40 -5.22
N VAL A 20 0.58 29.62 -5.44
CA VAL A 20 0.87 30.38 -6.68
C VAL A 20 2.23 31.08 -6.68
N THR A 21 2.87 31.20 -5.51
CA THR A 21 4.19 31.83 -5.38
C THR A 21 5.33 30.81 -5.25
N GLY A 22 5.04 29.51 -5.26
CA GLY A 22 6.03 28.45 -5.05
C GLY A 22 6.56 28.39 -3.60
N ARG A 23 5.82 28.96 -2.64
CA ARG A 23 6.17 28.97 -1.22
C ARG A 23 5.56 27.82 -0.43
N GLY A 24 4.58 27.12 -0.99
CA GLY A 24 4.01 25.91 -0.39
C GLY A 24 5.06 24.81 -0.29
N VAL A 25 5.15 24.16 0.87
CA VAL A 25 6.08 23.06 1.12
C VAL A 25 5.31 21.74 1.03
N TYR A 26 5.68 20.90 0.07
CA TYR A 26 5.12 19.58 -0.14
C TYR A 26 6.07 18.49 0.39
N GLY A 27 5.61 17.23 0.43
CA GLY A 27 6.41 16.13 0.96
C GLY A 27 7.75 15.97 0.24
N VAL A 28 7.75 16.20 -1.08
CA VAL A 28 8.94 16.19 -1.94
C VAL A 28 9.92 17.34 -1.69
N ASP A 29 9.50 18.40 -0.99
CA ASP A 29 10.30 19.60 -0.71
C ASP A 29 10.97 19.54 0.67
N VAL A 30 10.50 18.68 1.57
CA VAL A 30 11.05 18.55 2.92
C VAL A 30 12.50 18.08 2.84
N ARG A 31 13.39 18.80 3.52
CA ARG A 31 14.83 18.49 3.62
C ARG A 31 15.25 18.50 5.08
N ALA A 32 16.22 17.65 5.42
CA ALA A 32 16.90 17.67 6.70
C ALA A 32 18.41 17.57 6.50
N ALA A 33 19.19 18.23 7.36
CA ALA A 33 20.65 18.13 7.32
C ALA A 33 21.09 16.69 7.55
N GLY A 34 21.97 16.17 6.68
CA GLY A 34 22.44 14.80 6.74
C GLY A 34 21.39 13.75 6.39
N MET A 35 20.28 14.12 5.74
CA MET A 35 19.28 13.14 5.30
C MET A 35 19.88 12.12 4.33
N LEU A 36 19.46 10.87 4.47
CA LEU A 36 19.76 9.80 3.53
C LEU A 36 18.60 9.64 2.54
N PHE A 37 18.90 9.09 1.38
CA PHE A 37 17.93 8.77 0.35
C PHE A 37 17.61 7.29 0.37
N ALA A 38 16.32 7.00 0.48
CA ALA A 38 15.82 5.63 0.49
C ALA A 38 15.43 5.15 -0.92
N ARG A 39 15.74 3.89 -1.20
CA ARG A 39 15.27 3.16 -2.39
C ARG A 39 14.82 1.76 -1.99
N ILE A 40 13.81 1.25 -2.68
CA ILE A 40 13.19 -0.04 -2.37
C ILE A 40 13.45 -0.97 -3.56
N LEU A 41 14.05 -2.13 -3.29
CA LEU A 41 14.08 -3.24 -4.24
C LEU A 41 12.68 -3.83 -4.33
N ARG A 42 12.16 -3.95 -5.54
CA ARG A 42 10.81 -4.45 -5.80
C ARG A 42 10.85 -5.74 -6.60
N SER A 43 9.92 -6.63 -6.31
CA SER A 43 9.74 -7.89 -7.03
C SER A 43 9.48 -7.64 -8.52
N PRO A 44 10.20 -8.33 -9.42
CA PRO A 44 9.83 -8.37 -10.84
C PRO A 44 8.73 -9.40 -11.13
N TYR A 45 8.41 -10.28 -10.18
CA TYR A 45 7.46 -11.39 -10.35
C TYR A 45 6.09 -11.09 -9.75
N ALA A 46 5.05 -11.57 -10.45
CA ALA A 46 3.66 -11.48 -9.99
C ALA A 46 3.34 -12.47 -8.87
N HIS A 47 3.99 -13.63 -8.84
CA HIS A 47 3.85 -14.62 -7.77
C HIS A 47 5.11 -15.47 -7.73
N ALA A 48 5.86 -15.46 -6.63
CA ALA A 48 7.08 -16.26 -6.51
C ALA A 48 7.45 -16.47 -5.04
N ARG A 49 8.04 -17.62 -4.70
CA ARG A 49 8.68 -17.79 -3.38
C ARG A 49 10.03 -17.09 -3.39
N ILE A 50 10.38 -16.50 -2.26
CA ILE A 50 11.73 -15.98 -2.02
C ILE A 50 12.53 -17.10 -1.38
N LEU A 51 13.49 -17.65 -2.10
CA LEU A 51 14.35 -18.73 -1.62
C LEU A 51 15.50 -18.17 -0.78
N HIS A 52 16.11 -17.08 -1.26
CA HIS A 52 17.25 -16.45 -0.63
C HIS A 52 17.37 -14.97 -1.00
N ILE A 53 17.90 -14.16 -0.07
CA ILE A 53 18.27 -12.76 -0.29
C ILE A 53 19.70 -12.55 0.21
N ASP A 54 20.59 -12.08 -0.67
CA ASP A 54 21.95 -11.66 -0.32
C ASP A 54 22.13 -10.16 -0.63
N ALA A 55 22.33 -9.38 0.44
CA ALA A 55 22.58 -7.94 0.39
C ALA A 55 24.05 -7.57 0.63
N SER A 56 24.95 -8.54 0.85
CA SER A 56 26.32 -8.29 1.31
C SER A 56 27.16 -7.44 0.34
N ALA A 57 26.89 -7.53 -0.96
CA ALA A 57 27.54 -6.68 -1.96
C ALA A 57 27.04 -5.23 -1.87
N ALA A 58 25.75 -5.03 -1.64
CA ALA A 58 25.13 -3.71 -1.53
C ALA A 58 25.61 -2.96 -0.28
N GLU A 59 25.76 -3.66 0.85
CA GLU A 59 26.25 -3.10 2.11
C GLU A 59 27.68 -2.54 2.03
N ARG A 60 28.49 -3.05 1.11
CA ARG A 60 29.89 -2.64 0.93
C ARG A 60 30.08 -1.45 -0.01
N ILE A 61 29.02 -0.95 -0.64
CA ILE A 61 29.10 0.17 -1.57
C ILE A 61 29.35 1.47 -0.79
N PRO A 62 30.37 2.26 -1.15
CA PRO A 62 30.61 3.56 -0.52
C PRO A 62 29.37 4.45 -0.57
N GLY A 63 29.03 5.07 0.56
CA GLY A 63 27.84 5.93 0.69
C GLY A 63 26.56 5.20 1.07
N VAL A 64 26.53 3.86 1.08
CA VAL A 64 25.43 3.09 1.67
C VAL A 64 25.59 3.05 3.19
N HIS A 65 24.53 3.42 3.90
CA HIS A 65 24.49 3.42 5.36
C HIS A 65 23.69 2.25 5.93
N ALA A 66 22.68 1.79 5.21
CA ALA A 66 21.87 0.65 5.63
C ALA A 66 21.28 -0.07 4.41
N VAL A 67 21.22 -1.39 4.52
CA VAL A 67 20.38 -2.25 3.68
C VAL A 67 19.56 -3.10 4.64
N ILE A 68 18.25 -3.16 4.43
CA ILE A 68 17.34 -3.96 5.25
C ILE A 68 16.51 -4.89 4.38
N THR A 69 16.24 -6.07 4.93
CA THR A 69 15.42 -7.14 4.34
C THR A 69 14.33 -7.54 5.33
N CYS A 70 13.52 -8.54 4.99
CA CYS A 70 12.57 -9.12 5.96
C CYS A 70 13.26 -9.68 7.22
N ASN A 71 14.55 -10.04 7.16
CA ASN A 71 15.27 -10.61 8.31
C ASN A 71 15.58 -9.57 9.39
N ASP A 72 15.62 -8.29 9.02
CA ASP A 72 15.88 -7.16 9.92
C ASP A 72 14.60 -6.61 10.57
N LEU A 73 13.45 -7.17 10.19
CA LEU A 73 12.13 -6.71 10.60
C LEU A 73 11.43 -7.77 11.46
N PRO A 74 10.59 -7.34 12.42
CA PRO A 74 9.79 -8.29 13.19
C PRO A 74 8.88 -9.11 12.26
N ASP A 75 8.59 -10.34 12.65
CA ASP A 75 7.58 -11.16 11.98
C ASP A 75 6.18 -10.64 12.34
N ARG A 76 5.82 -9.51 11.74
CA ARG A 76 4.56 -8.81 11.97
C ARG A 76 3.97 -8.40 10.63
N ARG A 77 2.73 -8.83 10.40
CA ARG A 77 1.95 -8.38 9.27
C ARG A 77 1.32 -7.01 9.51
N VAL A 78 1.13 -6.31 8.40
CA VAL A 78 0.62 -4.97 8.31
C VAL A 78 -0.54 -4.96 7.30
N GLY A 79 -1.35 -3.90 7.30
CA GLY A 79 -2.48 -3.74 6.40
C GLY A 79 -3.64 -2.99 7.06
N LEU A 80 -4.50 -2.36 6.27
CA LEU A 80 -5.54 -1.48 6.79
C LEU A 80 -6.74 -2.25 7.35
N ALA A 81 -7.25 -3.22 6.58
CA ALA A 81 -8.44 -4.01 6.93
C ALA A 81 -8.08 -5.41 7.42
N LEU A 82 -7.22 -6.09 6.67
CA LEU A 82 -6.59 -7.35 7.01
C LEU A 82 -5.10 -7.09 7.26
N LYS A 83 -4.47 -7.83 8.16
CA LYS A 83 -3.01 -7.80 8.36
C LYS A 83 -2.39 -8.93 7.54
N ASP A 84 -2.33 -8.74 6.23
CA ASP A 84 -1.99 -9.74 5.22
C ASP A 84 -0.67 -9.48 4.49
N GLU A 85 -0.08 -8.29 4.67
CA GLU A 85 1.17 -7.88 4.04
C GLU A 85 2.32 -7.85 5.05
N TYR A 86 3.56 -7.97 4.57
CA TYR A 86 4.74 -7.59 5.34
C TYR A 86 5.29 -6.25 4.81
N VAL A 87 6.00 -5.48 5.65
CA VAL A 87 6.63 -4.23 5.22
C VAL A 87 7.64 -4.47 4.09
N LEU A 88 8.40 -5.56 4.20
CA LEU A 88 9.21 -6.15 3.14
C LEU A 88 8.80 -7.62 3.03
N ALA A 89 8.58 -8.09 1.81
CA ALA A 89 8.06 -9.41 1.51
C ALA A 89 8.85 -10.50 2.24
N ARG A 90 8.11 -11.38 2.91
CA ARG A 90 8.61 -12.58 3.59
C ARG A 90 7.96 -13.79 2.94
N ASP A 91 8.74 -14.87 2.77
CA ASP A 91 8.37 -16.15 2.19
C ASP A 91 8.05 -16.12 0.68
N LYS A 92 7.20 -15.17 0.25
CA LYS A 92 6.80 -15.02 -1.15
C LYS A 92 6.36 -13.58 -1.48
N VAL A 93 6.43 -13.28 -2.76
CA VAL A 93 5.86 -12.09 -3.40
C VAL A 93 4.57 -12.48 -4.14
N ARG A 94 3.59 -11.57 -4.17
CA ARG A 94 2.20 -11.75 -4.61
C ARG A 94 1.78 -10.75 -5.69
N TYR A 95 2.64 -9.79 -6.02
CA TYR A 95 2.44 -8.89 -7.16
C TYR A 95 3.77 -8.29 -7.65
N VAL A 96 3.80 -7.90 -8.93
CA VAL A 96 4.92 -7.16 -9.50
C VAL A 96 5.00 -5.79 -8.81
N GLY A 97 6.16 -5.48 -8.25
CA GLY A 97 6.36 -4.25 -7.50
C GLY A 97 6.35 -4.41 -5.98
N GLU A 98 6.04 -5.59 -5.43
CA GLU A 98 6.06 -5.82 -3.98
C GLU A 98 7.45 -5.54 -3.40
N ALA A 99 7.53 -4.86 -2.26
CA ALA A 99 8.81 -4.46 -1.65
C ALA A 99 9.54 -5.67 -1.07
N VAL A 100 10.84 -5.82 -1.34
CA VAL A 100 11.63 -7.00 -0.94
C VAL A 100 12.81 -6.61 -0.05
N ALA A 101 13.48 -5.51 -0.38
CA ALA A 101 14.56 -4.93 0.42
C ALA A 101 14.49 -3.40 0.33
N ALA A 102 15.13 -2.70 1.27
CA ALA A 102 15.29 -1.26 1.20
C ALA A 102 16.73 -0.85 1.51
N VAL A 103 17.18 0.22 0.86
CA VAL A 103 18.52 0.80 1.01
C VAL A 103 18.36 2.25 1.45
N ALA A 104 19.24 2.70 2.36
CA ALA A 104 19.46 4.11 2.66
C ALA A 104 20.92 4.49 2.35
N ALA A 105 21.11 5.50 1.51
CA ALA A 105 22.43 5.98 1.09
C ALA A 105 22.52 7.52 1.09
N VAL A 106 23.73 8.06 0.96
CA VAL A 106 23.98 9.52 0.99
C VAL A 106 23.40 10.28 -0.21
N ASP A 107 23.14 9.58 -1.31
CA ASP A 107 22.56 10.12 -2.55
C ASP A 107 21.72 9.05 -3.28
N LEU A 108 21.01 9.48 -4.33
CA LEU A 108 20.08 8.61 -5.06
C LEU A 108 20.82 7.61 -5.95
N GLU A 109 22.00 7.99 -6.45
CA GLU A 109 22.86 7.21 -7.31
C GLU A 109 23.42 6.00 -6.56
N SER A 110 24.01 6.22 -5.39
CA SER A 110 24.53 5.17 -4.51
C SER A 110 23.42 4.22 -4.06
N ALA A 111 22.23 4.76 -3.72
CA ALA A 111 21.06 3.94 -3.39
C ALA A 111 20.62 3.06 -4.58
N ALA A 112 20.66 3.59 -5.81
CA ALA A 112 20.29 2.86 -7.01
C ALA A 112 21.31 1.78 -7.38
N GLU A 113 22.61 2.06 -7.27
CA GLU A 113 23.68 1.06 -7.46
C GLU A 113 23.59 -0.07 -6.44
N ALA A 114 23.29 0.28 -5.18
CA ALA A 114 23.07 -0.71 -4.13
C ALA A 114 21.91 -1.66 -4.43
N LEU A 115 20.78 -1.16 -4.96
CA LEU A 115 19.68 -2.05 -5.35
C LEU A 115 20.11 -3.09 -6.40
N LYS A 116 20.97 -2.73 -7.35
CA LYS A 116 21.47 -3.65 -8.39
C LYS A 116 22.39 -4.73 -7.83
N ALA A 117 23.04 -4.45 -6.69
CA ALA A 117 23.96 -5.37 -6.03
C ALA A 117 23.25 -6.38 -5.11
N ILE A 118 21.98 -6.16 -4.78
CA ILE A 118 21.17 -7.11 -3.99
C ILE A 118 20.75 -8.27 -4.91
N ARG A 119 21.02 -9.50 -4.47
CA ARG A 119 20.63 -10.71 -5.19
C ARG A 119 19.46 -11.35 -4.47
N VAL A 120 18.41 -11.66 -5.22
CA VAL A 120 17.25 -12.38 -4.69
C VAL A 120 17.00 -13.58 -5.58
N GLU A 121 16.97 -14.76 -4.97
CA GLU A 121 16.65 -16.02 -5.63
C GLU A 121 15.15 -16.29 -5.46
N TYR A 122 14.49 -16.53 -6.58
CA TYR A 122 13.06 -16.77 -6.63
C TYR A 122 12.74 -18.14 -7.23
N GLU A 123 11.68 -18.75 -6.73
CA GLU A 123 10.97 -19.83 -7.41
C GLU A 123 9.63 -19.26 -7.89
N GLU A 124 9.46 -19.10 -9.20
CA GLU A 124 8.22 -18.59 -9.77
C GLU A 124 7.05 -19.52 -9.48
N LEU A 125 5.92 -18.93 -9.08
CA LEU A 125 4.66 -19.62 -8.86
C LEU A 125 3.65 -19.15 -9.90
N THR A 126 2.64 -19.98 -10.18
CA THR A 126 1.57 -19.59 -11.11
C THR A 126 0.82 -18.37 -10.56
N PRO A 127 0.81 -17.23 -11.27
CA PRO A 127 0.03 -16.07 -10.87
C PRO A 127 -1.44 -16.23 -11.29
N VAL A 128 -2.32 -15.44 -10.69
CA VAL A 128 -3.74 -15.35 -11.07
C VAL A 128 -4.09 -13.89 -11.31
N PHE A 129 -4.64 -13.57 -12.48
CA PHE A 129 -4.91 -12.19 -12.90
C PHE A 129 -6.38 -11.85 -13.01
N ASP A 130 -7.25 -12.86 -13.09
CA ASP A 130 -8.69 -12.70 -13.18
C ASP A 130 -9.39 -13.15 -11.89
N ALA A 131 -10.42 -12.40 -11.49
CA ALA A 131 -11.15 -12.68 -10.26
C ALA A 131 -11.98 -13.97 -10.37
N HIS A 132 -12.58 -14.26 -11.53
CA HIS A 132 -13.35 -15.48 -11.73
C HIS A 132 -12.44 -16.72 -11.79
N GLU A 133 -11.25 -16.59 -12.38
CA GLU A 133 -10.22 -17.63 -12.29
C GLU A 133 -9.82 -17.90 -10.84
N ALA A 134 -9.62 -16.85 -10.04
CA ALA A 134 -9.26 -16.97 -8.62
C ALA A 134 -10.33 -17.68 -7.77
N LEU A 135 -11.60 -17.65 -8.19
CA LEU A 135 -12.71 -18.34 -7.51
C LEU A 135 -12.72 -19.85 -7.71
N ARG A 136 -11.99 -20.37 -8.70
CA ARG A 136 -11.97 -21.81 -8.95
C ARG A 136 -11.34 -22.56 -7.79
N GLU A 137 -11.81 -23.78 -7.53
CA GLU A 137 -11.28 -24.63 -6.46
C GLU A 137 -9.81 -25.00 -6.68
N ASP A 138 -9.38 -25.14 -7.94
CA ASP A 138 -8.03 -25.49 -8.36
C ASP A 138 -7.10 -24.28 -8.56
N ALA A 139 -7.58 -23.05 -8.30
CA ALA A 139 -6.77 -21.85 -8.46
C ALA A 139 -5.61 -21.80 -7.46
N PRO A 140 -4.41 -21.35 -7.88
CA PRO A 140 -3.31 -21.08 -6.96
C PRO A 140 -3.75 -20.20 -5.79
N ARG A 141 -3.37 -20.58 -4.56
CA ARG A 141 -3.68 -19.81 -3.35
C ARG A 141 -2.67 -18.66 -3.19
N ILE A 142 -3.18 -17.43 -3.21
CA ILE A 142 -2.33 -16.23 -3.03
C ILE A 142 -2.05 -15.96 -1.55
N HIS A 143 -3.05 -16.22 -0.70
CA HIS A 143 -2.92 -16.17 0.75
C HIS A 143 -3.43 -17.48 1.33
N GLU A 144 -2.50 -18.33 1.76
CA GLU A 144 -2.80 -19.66 2.31
C GLU A 144 -3.61 -19.56 3.61
N GLU A 145 -3.32 -18.55 4.43
CA GLU A 145 -3.92 -18.34 5.76
C GLU A 145 -4.90 -17.16 5.79
N LEU A 146 -5.55 -16.86 4.65
CA LEU A 146 -6.37 -15.65 4.47
C LEU A 146 -7.41 -15.44 5.58
N ALA A 147 -8.10 -16.50 6.01
CA ALA A 147 -9.12 -16.45 7.05
C ALA A 147 -8.57 -16.33 8.48
N HIS A 148 -7.28 -16.61 8.69
CA HIS A 148 -6.62 -16.57 10.00
C HIS A 148 -5.84 -15.27 10.23
N TYR A 149 -5.70 -14.42 9.22
CA TYR A 149 -5.05 -13.13 9.41
C TYR A 149 -5.83 -12.23 10.37
N GLN A 150 -5.07 -11.47 11.17
CA GLN A 150 -5.63 -10.50 12.08
C GLN A 150 -6.43 -9.45 11.31
N GLN A 151 -7.65 -9.16 11.78
CA GLN A 151 -8.52 -8.16 11.18
C GLN A 151 -8.54 -6.87 12.01
N SER A 152 -8.65 -5.73 11.34
CA SER A 152 -8.88 -4.44 11.97
C SER A 152 -10.30 -4.38 12.52
N SER A 153 -10.46 -4.03 13.80
CA SER A 153 -11.75 -3.97 14.50
C SER A 153 -12.78 -3.03 13.88
N TYR A 154 -12.33 -2.02 13.12
CA TYR A 154 -13.20 -1.05 12.47
C TYR A 154 -13.70 -1.48 11.09
N LEU A 155 -12.95 -2.35 10.40
CA LEU A 155 -13.23 -2.76 9.01
C LEU A 155 -13.68 -4.22 8.88
N THR A 156 -13.70 -4.98 9.98
CA THR A 156 -14.17 -6.37 10.07
C THR A 156 -15.53 -6.60 9.44
N ARG A 157 -16.42 -5.60 9.45
CA ARG A 157 -17.77 -5.71 8.87
C ARG A 157 -17.77 -5.81 7.34
N PHE A 158 -16.70 -5.41 6.68
CA PHE A 158 -16.58 -5.37 5.22
C PHE A 158 -15.64 -6.44 4.67
N ILE A 159 -14.82 -7.07 5.52
CA ILE A 159 -13.90 -8.14 5.15
C ILE A 159 -14.30 -9.40 5.91
N GLN A 160 -14.80 -10.39 5.17
CA GLN A 160 -15.29 -11.67 5.70
C GLN A 160 -14.67 -12.79 4.88
N PRO A 161 -13.40 -13.13 5.12
CA PRO A 161 -12.69 -14.08 4.28
C PRO A 161 -13.31 -15.46 4.37
N ILE A 162 -13.40 -16.16 3.25
CA ILE A 162 -13.83 -17.55 3.22
C ILE A 162 -12.58 -18.42 3.41
N PRO A 163 -12.54 -19.32 4.40
CA PRO A 163 -11.44 -20.27 4.58
C PRO A 163 -11.14 -21.06 3.31
N ASP A 164 -9.87 -21.45 3.15
CA ASP A 164 -9.41 -22.28 2.04
C ASP A 164 -9.78 -21.75 0.65
N SER A 165 -9.81 -20.43 0.48
CA SER A 165 -10.21 -19.76 -0.76
C SER A 165 -9.40 -18.49 -1.04
N ASN A 166 -9.47 -17.97 -2.28
CA ASN A 166 -8.98 -16.62 -2.61
C ASN A 166 -10.04 -15.52 -2.34
N VAL A 167 -11.16 -15.84 -1.66
CA VAL A 167 -12.26 -14.90 -1.43
C VAL A 167 -12.03 -14.13 -0.14
N ALA A 168 -11.56 -12.89 -0.26
CA ALA A 168 -11.33 -12.00 0.88
C ALA A 168 -12.61 -11.50 1.56
N SER A 169 -13.74 -11.46 0.84
CA SER A 169 -15.03 -11.06 1.42
C SER A 169 -16.22 -11.57 0.62
N HIS A 170 -17.29 -11.98 1.32
CA HIS A 170 -18.59 -12.29 0.74
C HIS A 170 -19.70 -11.61 1.54
N ILE A 171 -20.25 -10.54 0.98
CA ILE A 171 -21.29 -9.73 1.64
C ILE A 171 -22.64 -9.98 0.96
N LYS A 172 -23.67 -10.25 1.77
CA LYS A 172 -25.05 -10.43 1.31
C LYS A 172 -25.91 -9.27 1.83
N LEU A 173 -26.26 -8.33 0.95
CA LEU A 173 -27.22 -7.26 1.26
C LEU A 173 -28.63 -7.73 0.89
N ARG A 174 -29.54 -7.79 1.85
CA ARG A 174 -30.94 -8.21 1.65
C ARG A 174 -31.87 -7.14 2.19
N LYS A 175 -32.79 -6.67 1.35
CA LYS A 175 -33.78 -5.65 1.71
C LYS A 175 -35.09 -5.91 0.95
N GLY A 176 -36.19 -6.02 1.69
CA GLY A 176 -37.51 -6.31 1.13
C GLY A 176 -37.67 -7.75 0.63
N ASP A 177 -38.78 -8.02 -0.07
CA ASP A 177 -39.05 -9.29 -0.75
C ASP A 177 -38.72 -9.17 -2.24
N ILE A 178 -37.51 -9.59 -2.59
CA ILE A 178 -37.02 -9.58 -3.98
C ILE A 178 -37.87 -10.50 -4.86
N ALA A 179 -38.31 -11.65 -4.36
CA ALA A 179 -39.10 -12.60 -5.14
C ALA A 179 -40.48 -12.02 -5.49
N ALA A 180 -41.12 -11.31 -4.56
CA ALA A 180 -42.34 -10.55 -4.85
C ALA A 180 -42.08 -9.43 -5.87
N GLY A 181 -40.96 -8.70 -5.73
CA GLY A 181 -40.56 -7.67 -6.68
C GLY A 181 -40.46 -8.19 -8.13
N PHE A 182 -39.77 -9.32 -8.34
CA PHE A 182 -39.68 -9.95 -9.66
C PHE A 182 -41.03 -10.44 -10.19
N ARG A 183 -41.90 -11.00 -9.33
CA ARG A 183 -43.23 -11.47 -9.75
C ARG A 183 -44.17 -10.32 -10.16
N LEU A 184 -44.03 -9.15 -9.53
CA LEU A 184 -44.89 -8.00 -9.77
C LEU A 184 -44.36 -7.06 -10.88
N ALA A 185 -43.17 -7.31 -11.40
CA ALA A 185 -42.54 -6.46 -12.42
C ALA A 185 -43.18 -6.68 -13.80
N ASP A 186 -43.55 -5.60 -14.48
CA ASP A 186 -44.00 -5.65 -15.88
C ASP A 186 -42.84 -5.92 -16.86
N VAL A 187 -41.63 -5.48 -16.51
CA VAL A 187 -40.40 -5.65 -17.29
C VAL A 187 -39.24 -5.94 -16.34
N VAL A 188 -38.39 -6.89 -16.73
CA VAL A 188 -37.13 -7.21 -16.06
C VAL A 188 -35.99 -6.98 -17.04
N LEU A 189 -35.01 -6.16 -16.65
CA LEU A 189 -33.78 -5.94 -17.41
C LEU A 189 -32.60 -6.49 -16.61
N GLU A 190 -31.75 -7.25 -17.27
CA GLU A 190 -30.52 -7.81 -16.71
C GLU A 190 -29.36 -7.45 -17.62
N ASP A 191 -28.28 -6.95 -17.02
CA ASP A 191 -27.07 -6.56 -17.74
C ASP A 191 -25.86 -6.70 -16.81
N THR A 192 -24.67 -6.84 -17.40
CA THR A 192 -23.40 -6.97 -16.70
C THR A 192 -22.53 -5.75 -16.98
N PHE A 193 -22.20 -5.02 -15.93
CA PHE A 193 -21.35 -3.84 -16.00
C PHE A 193 -19.97 -4.13 -15.43
N TYR A 194 -18.93 -3.65 -16.12
CA TYR A 194 -17.55 -3.74 -15.68
C TYR A 194 -16.98 -2.34 -15.44
N CYS A 195 -16.43 -2.12 -14.24
CA CYS A 195 -15.68 -0.92 -13.91
C CYS A 195 -14.18 -1.27 -13.90
N PRO A 196 -13.36 -0.71 -14.81
CA PRO A 196 -11.95 -1.03 -14.85
C PRO A 196 -11.23 -0.52 -13.61
N ARG A 197 -10.08 -1.15 -13.32
CA ARG A 197 -9.14 -0.62 -12.32
C ARG A 197 -8.61 0.74 -12.81
N ILE A 198 -8.74 1.75 -11.98
CA ILE A 198 -8.17 3.08 -12.22
C ILE A 198 -7.24 3.46 -11.07
N HIS A 199 -6.30 4.36 -11.35
CA HIS A 199 -5.38 4.91 -10.36
C HIS A 199 -5.72 6.38 -10.11
N HIS A 200 -5.55 6.83 -8.86
CA HIS A 200 -5.87 8.20 -8.44
C HIS A 200 -5.08 9.27 -9.23
N CYS A 201 -3.87 8.92 -9.68
CA CYS A 201 -2.99 9.77 -10.50
C CYS A 201 -2.82 11.19 -9.94
N TYR A 202 -2.68 11.30 -8.62
CA TYR A 202 -2.31 12.56 -7.98
C TYR A 202 -0.98 13.07 -8.54
N MET A 203 -0.84 14.40 -8.64
CA MET A 203 0.35 15.02 -9.26
C MET A 203 1.59 14.96 -8.36
N GLU A 204 1.42 15.02 -7.03
CA GLU A 204 2.51 14.87 -6.07
C GLU A 204 2.71 13.37 -5.75
N PRO A 205 3.85 12.75 -6.09
CA PRO A 205 4.11 11.37 -5.73
C PRO A 205 4.12 11.14 -4.21
N HIS A 206 3.99 9.89 -3.77
CA HIS A 206 4.22 9.57 -2.36
C HIS A 206 5.63 10.00 -1.92
N ALA A 207 5.69 10.81 -0.87
CA ALA A 207 6.95 11.34 -0.34
C ALA A 207 6.93 11.29 1.19
N VAL A 208 8.02 10.79 1.77
CA VAL A 208 8.18 10.67 3.22
C VAL A 208 9.59 11.05 3.61
N LEU A 209 9.72 11.88 4.64
CA LEU A 209 10.97 12.09 5.38
C LEU A 209 10.74 11.67 6.82
N ALA A 210 11.55 10.74 7.31
CA ALA A 210 11.54 10.30 8.70
C ALA A 210 12.84 10.75 9.38
N GLN A 211 12.72 11.43 10.51
CA GLN A 211 13.83 11.87 11.34
C GLN A 211 13.71 11.22 12.71
N TYR A 212 14.71 10.42 13.08
CA TYR A 212 14.82 9.77 14.37
C TYR A 212 15.74 10.56 15.30
N THR A 213 15.32 10.78 16.54
CA THR A 213 16.15 11.12 17.69
C THR A 213 15.87 10.11 18.81
N PRO A 214 16.73 9.97 19.83
CA PRO A 214 16.48 9.07 20.95
C PRO A 214 15.15 9.33 21.69
N GLU A 215 14.61 10.55 21.60
CA GLU A 215 13.39 10.98 22.28
C GLU A 215 12.14 10.91 21.40
N LYS A 216 12.27 11.05 20.08
CA LYS A 216 11.12 11.11 19.17
C LYS A 216 11.46 10.73 17.73
N ILE A 217 10.42 10.30 17.02
CA ILE A 217 10.44 10.19 15.56
C ILE A 217 9.51 11.26 14.99
N THR A 218 10.03 12.08 14.09
CA THR A 218 9.23 13.03 13.30
C THR A 218 9.11 12.51 11.88
N VAL A 219 7.87 12.37 11.39
CA VAL A 219 7.59 11.90 10.03
C VAL A 219 6.80 12.96 9.28
N TRP A 220 7.39 13.51 8.22
CA TRP A 220 6.69 14.31 7.23
C TRP A 220 6.21 13.38 6.12
N SER A 221 4.91 13.37 5.85
CA SER A 221 4.31 12.54 4.80
C SER A 221 3.12 13.27 4.19
N ASN A 222 2.83 13.01 2.91
CA ASN A 222 1.64 13.53 2.23
C ASN A 222 0.39 12.63 2.41
N GLY A 223 0.31 11.90 3.52
CA GLY A 223 -0.82 11.03 3.83
C GLY A 223 -2.07 11.79 4.31
N GLN A 224 -3.25 11.32 3.92
CA GLN A 224 -4.52 11.98 4.25
C GLN A 224 -4.96 11.78 5.72
N ARG A 225 -4.36 10.82 6.43
CA ARG A 225 -4.78 10.39 7.76
C ARG A 225 -3.58 10.35 8.73
N PRO A 226 -3.01 11.52 9.10
CA PRO A 226 -1.75 11.59 9.87
C PRO A 226 -1.84 10.89 11.24
N PHE A 227 -3.00 10.93 11.91
CA PHE A 227 -3.18 10.25 13.19
C PHE A 227 -3.22 8.73 13.06
N ASP A 228 -3.84 8.20 12.00
CA ASP A 228 -3.87 6.76 11.76
C ASP A 228 -2.49 6.25 11.35
N ILE A 229 -1.76 7.02 10.53
CA ILE A 229 -0.37 6.73 10.17
C ILE A 229 0.49 6.66 11.44
N ARG A 230 0.39 7.65 12.34
CA ARG A 230 1.09 7.63 13.63
C ARG A 230 0.77 6.39 14.46
N THR A 231 -0.51 6.05 14.61
CA THR A 231 -0.95 4.87 15.38
C THR A 231 -0.46 3.57 14.74
N TYR A 232 -0.38 3.53 13.41
CA TYR A 232 0.08 2.36 12.67
C TYR A 232 1.60 2.12 12.78
N MET A 233 2.38 3.20 12.93
CA MET A 233 3.82 3.14 13.12
C MET A 233 4.23 2.82 14.58
N ALA A 234 3.34 3.04 15.55
CA ALA A 234 3.58 2.74 16.97
C ALA A 234 3.39 1.24 17.29
#